data_AF-A0A0D3I234-F1
#
_entry.id   AF-A0A0D3I234-F1
#
_cell.length_a   1.000
_cell.length_b   1.000
_cell.length_c   1.000
_cell.angle_alpha   90.00
_cell.angle_beta   90.00
_cell.angle_gamma   90.00
#
_symmetry.space_group_name_H-M   'P 1'
#
loop_
_entity.id
_entity.type
_entity.pdbx_description
1 polymer ?
#
loop_
_entity_poly.entity_id
_entity_poly.type
_entity_poly.pdbx_seq_one_letter_code
_entity_poly.pdbx_strand_id
1 'polypeptide(L)'
;MPDPIELVELAIAQRERGTMHPSMDSYDGAMAQTWGGPPPRWYPAALEQWPSRFAAAAGRRALVTGGTGGIGFYVAKLLCRVGLTVILPSRPDLSHEAASAAAAISAAVPDAAVVVPEVPLDLGSFASVRAFGAHMRASGSAPIDTLVLNAGRGGSSSGANAASVDGAEVCALQTASLEPTRSPSGVRDLRLGR
;
A
#
# COMPACT_ATOMS: atom_id res chain seq x y z
N MET A 1 28.64 2.97 -14.93
CA MET A 1 27.20 2.65 -14.73
C MET A 1 26.94 1.33 -15.43
N PRO A 2 26.12 0.44 -14.87
CA PRO A 2 25.76 -0.82 -15.53
C PRO A 2 25.05 -0.55 -16.87
N ASP A 3 25.12 -1.53 -17.77
CA ASP A 3 24.45 -1.47 -19.08
C ASP A 3 22.92 -1.39 -18.87
N PRO A 4 22.20 -0.52 -19.60
CA PRO A 4 20.73 -0.49 -19.57
C PRO A 4 20.07 -1.86 -19.80
N ILE A 5 20.64 -2.74 -20.63
CA ILE A 5 20.13 -4.10 -20.87
C ILE A 5 20.31 -4.97 -19.62
N GLU A 6 21.48 -4.92 -18.99
CA GLU A 6 21.73 -5.62 -17.73
C GLU A 6 20.80 -5.12 -16.61
N LEU A 7 20.47 -3.83 -16.58
CA LEU A 7 19.51 -3.27 -15.64
C LEU A 7 18.08 -3.79 -15.87
N VAL A 8 17.68 -4.00 -17.13
CA VAL A 8 16.37 -4.57 -17.47
C VAL A 8 16.31 -6.05 -17.09
N GLU A 9 17.32 -6.83 -17.43
CA GLU A 9 17.39 -8.25 -17.03
C GLU A 9 17.42 -8.42 -15.52
N LEU A 10 18.17 -7.56 -14.81
CA LEU A 10 18.17 -7.52 -13.36
C LEU A 10 16.78 -7.19 -12.81
N ALA A 11 16.08 -6.19 -13.36
CA ALA A 11 14.73 -5.84 -12.93
C ALA A 11 13.71 -6.98 -13.16
N ILE A 12 13.85 -7.72 -14.26
CA ILE A 12 13.04 -8.91 -14.55
C ILE A 12 13.33 -10.02 -13.54
N ALA A 13 14.61 -10.38 -13.35
CA ALA A 13 15.01 -11.43 -12.41
C ALA A 13 14.60 -11.09 -10.97
N GLN A 14 14.73 -9.83 -10.59
CA GLN A 14 14.28 -9.29 -9.31
C GLN A 14 12.77 -9.45 -9.13
N ARG A 15 11.98 -9.15 -10.16
CA ARG A 15 10.53 -9.34 -10.16
C ARG A 15 10.12 -10.81 -10.04
N GLU A 16 10.83 -11.73 -10.71
CA GLU A 16 10.53 -13.15 -10.71
C GLU A 16 10.82 -13.85 -9.37
N ARG A 17 11.73 -13.31 -8.56
CA ARG A 17 12.02 -13.80 -7.20
C ARG A 17 10.88 -13.60 -6.20
N GLY A 18 9.82 -12.89 -6.60
CA GLY A 18 8.67 -12.60 -5.76
C GLY A 18 8.91 -11.45 -4.78
N THR A 19 7.84 -11.01 -4.12
CA THR A 19 7.92 -9.96 -3.10
C THR A 19 8.36 -10.57 -1.76
N MET A 20 9.34 -9.95 -1.11
CA MET A 20 9.67 -10.32 0.26
C MET A 20 8.56 -9.92 1.22
N HIS A 21 8.45 -10.70 2.28
CA HIS A 21 7.37 -10.55 3.23
C HIS A 21 7.85 -9.82 4.50
N PRO A 22 7.09 -8.83 5.01
CA PRO A 22 7.54 -8.02 6.14
C PRO A 22 7.77 -8.76 7.46
N SER A 23 7.28 -10.00 7.59
CA SER A 23 7.51 -10.83 8.79
C SER A 23 8.91 -11.45 8.87
N MET A 24 9.78 -11.22 7.88
CA MET A 24 11.15 -11.74 7.90
C MET A 24 12.00 -10.98 8.94
N ASP A 25 12.79 -11.70 9.76
CA ASP A 25 13.60 -11.16 10.87
C ASP A 25 14.56 -10.03 10.46
N SER A 26 14.90 -9.94 9.18
CA SER A 26 15.73 -8.88 8.61
C SER A 26 15.14 -8.28 7.34
N TYR A 27 13.83 -8.00 7.29
CA TYR A 27 13.16 -7.49 6.09
C TYR A 27 13.93 -6.37 5.36
N ASP A 28 14.46 -5.37 6.08
CA ASP A 28 15.29 -4.30 5.50
C ASP A 28 16.61 -4.82 4.89
N GLY A 29 17.26 -5.77 5.55
CA GLY A 29 18.49 -6.42 5.07
C GLY A 29 18.24 -7.35 3.90
N ALA A 30 17.15 -8.11 3.95
CA ALA A 30 16.70 -8.98 2.88
C ALA A 30 16.33 -8.16 1.63
N MET A 31 15.65 -7.02 1.80
CA MET A 31 15.41 -6.00 0.77
C MET A 31 16.72 -5.51 0.14
N ALA A 32 17.71 -5.12 0.94
CA ALA A 32 19.01 -4.72 0.40
C ALA A 32 19.68 -5.84 -0.41
N GLN A 33 19.73 -7.05 0.16
CA GLN A 33 20.42 -8.20 -0.43
C GLN A 33 19.77 -8.67 -1.73
N THR A 34 18.43 -8.72 -1.78
CA THR A 34 17.70 -9.25 -2.94
C THR A 34 17.71 -8.28 -4.10
N TRP A 35 17.59 -6.98 -3.83
CA TRP A 35 17.43 -5.94 -4.87
C TRP A 35 18.74 -5.20 -5.18
N GLY A 36 19.86 -5.55 -4.53
CA GLY A 36 21.19 -5.00 -4.82
C GLY A 36 21.37 -3.52 -4.49
N GLY A 37 20.44 -2.94 -3.73
CA GLY A 37 20.48 -1.54 -3.29
C GLY A 37 21.10 -1.41 -1.89
N PRO A 38 21.47 -0.19 -1.46
CA PRO A 38 21.81 0.03 -0.06
C PRO A 38 20.62 -0.38 0.84
N PRO A 39 20.86 -0.75 2.12
CA PRO A 39 19.78 -0.87 3.09
C PRO A 39 18.89 0.37 3.02
N PRO A 40 17.55 0.22 3.19
CA PRO A 40 16.62 1.33 3.16
C PRO A 40 17.20 2.49 3.97
N ARG A 41 17.52 3.60 3.30
CA ARG A 41 18.00 4.79 3.98
C ARG A 41 16.83 5.41 4.71
N TRP A 42 16.63 4.95 5.94
CA TRP A 42 15.84 5.68 6.91
C TRP A 42 16.53 7.01 7.14
N TYR A 43 15.78 8.10 7.08
CA TYR A 43 16.23 9.39 7.57
C TYR A 43 15.94 9.40 9.07
N PRO A 44 16.90 9.08 9.97
CA PRO A 44 16.59 8.85 11.38
C PRO A 44 16.05 10.13 12.04
N ALA A 45 16.62 11.27 11.66
CA ALA A 45 16.12 12.60 12.02
C ALA A 45 14.65 12.81 11.60
N ALA A 46 14.25 12.28 10.44
CA ALA A 46 12.87 12.35 10.00
C ALA A 46 11.98 11.47 10.90
N LEU A 47 12.42 10.27 11.25
CA LEU A 47 11.69 9.39 12.16
C LEU A 47 11.49 9.99 13.56
N GLU A 48 12.47 10.74 14.06
CA GLU A 48 12.40 11.45 15.35
C GLU A 48 11.52 12.71 15.28
N GLN A 49 11.61 13.47 14.18
CA GLN A 49 10.94 14.76 14.05
C GLN A 49 9.51 14.67 13.50
N TRP A 50 9.20 13.65 12.70
CA TRP A 50 7.90 13.54 12.04
C TRP A 50 6.73 13.37 13.00
N PRO A 51 6.82 12.58 14.10
CA PRO A 51 5.71 12.49 15.04
C PRO A 51 5.27 13.85 15.59
N SER A 52 6.22 14.71 15.98
CA SER A 52 5.90 16.06 16.46
C SER A 52 5.51 17.01 15.32
N ARG A 53 6.18 16.95 14.17
CA ARG A 53 5.86 17.75 12.99
C ARG A 53 4.46 17.50 12.46
N PHE A 54 3.96 16.26 12.56
CA PHE A 54 2.66 15.83 12.06
C PHE A 54 1.67 15.51 13.18
N ALA A 55 1.91 15.96 14.42
CA ALA A 55 1.07 15.66 15.58
C ALA A 55 -0.41 16.03 15.37
N ALA A 56 -0.70 17.09 14.58
CA ALA A 56 -2.07 17.49 14.23
C ALA A 56 -2.83 16.45 13.39
N ALA A 57 -2.14 15.47 12.82
CA ALA A 57 -2.74 14.37 12.07
C ALA A 57 -2.91 13.08 12.91
N ALA A 58 -2.45 13.05 14.16
CA ALA A 58 -2.65 11.90 15.04
C ALA A 58 -4.15 11.60 15.24
N GLY A 59 -4.50 10.32 15.31
CA GLY A 59 -5.89 9.85 15.39
C GLY A 59 -6.67 9.87 14.08
N ARG A 60 -6.11 10.44 13.00
CA ARG A 60 -6.69 10.39 11.65
C ARG A 60 -6.45 9.03 11.00
N ARG A 61 -7.23 8.71 9.96
CA ARG A 61 -7.15 7.40 9.29
C ARG A 61 -6.53 7.48 7.90
N ALA A 62 -5.62 6.59 7.59
CA ALA A 62 -5.03 6.46 6.26
C ALA A 62 -5.33 5.10 5.64
N LEU A 63 -5.79 5.06 4.39
CA LEU A 63 -5.92 3.83 3.61
C LEU A 63 -4.68 3.69 2.71
N VAL A 64 -3.96 2.56 2.83
CA VAL A 64 -2.77 2.29 2.02
C VAL A 64 -3.02 1.09 1.12
N THR A 65 -3.18 1.33 -0.18
CA THR A 65 -3.30 0.25 -1.17
C THR A 65 -1.92 -0.36 -1.44
N GLY A 66 -1.85 -1.70 -1.52
CA GLY A 66 -0.57 -2.40 -1.69
C GLY A 66 0.37 -2.21 -0.50
N GLY A 67 -0.17 -2.03 0.70
CA GLY A 67 0.59 -1.80 1.94
C GLY A 67 1.15 -3.07 2.59
N THR A 68 0.97 -4.25 1.99
CA THR A 68 1.41 -5.54 2.55
C THR A 68 2.90 -5.84 2.33
N GLY A 69 3.58 -5.04 1.50
CA GLY A 69 5.00 -5.19 1.20
C GLY A 69 5.59 -3.96 0.51
N GLY A 70 6.89 -4.01 0.22
CA GLY A 70 7.63 -2.98 -0.52
C GLY A 70 7.46 -1.57 0.04
N ILE A 71 7.31 -0.60 -0.87
CA ILE A 71 7.15 0.83 -0.55
C ILE A 71 5.89 1.07 0.30
N GLY A 72 4.78 0.41 -0.03
CA GLY A 72 3.51 0.57 0.68
C GLY A 72 3.60 0.18 2.15
N PHE A 73 4.31 -0.90 2.46
CA PHE A 73 4.56 -1.31 3.84
C PHE A 73 5.33 -0.25 4.64
N TYR A 74 6.38 0.33 4.05
CA TYR A 74 7.15 1.38 4.71
C TYR A 74 6.34 2.65 4.91
N VAL A 75 5.49 3.02 3.93
CA VAL A 75 4.55 4.13 4.08
C VAL A 75 3.56 3.87 5.21
N ALA A 76 2.98 2.68 5.28
CA ALA A 76 2.08 2.28 6.37
C ALA A 76 2.76 2.37 7.75
N LYS A 77 3.98 1.82 7.87
CA LYS A 77 4.79 1.89 9.10
C LYS A 77 5.06 3.33 9.54
N LEU A 78 5.38 4.22 8.59
CA LEU A 78 5.64 5.64 8.85
C LEU A 78 4.37 6.38 9.28
N LEU A 79 3.23 6.10 8.64
CA LEU A 79 1.94 6.68 9.00
C LEU A 79 1.50 6.27 10.42
N CYS A 80 1.74 5.01 10.80
CA CYS A 80 1.52 4.58 12.19
C CYS A 80 2.44 5.33 13.17
N ARG A 81 3.72 5.57 12.82
CA ARG A 81 4.65 6.32 13.69
C ARG A 81 4.24 7.76 13.93
N VAL A 82 3.56 8.39 12.98
CA VAL A 82 3.01 9.75 13.18
C VAL A 82 1.63 9.74 13.83
N GLY A 83 1.17 8.58 14.32
CA GLY A 83 -0.05 8.43 15.12
C GLY A 83 -1.33 8.24 14.31
N LEU A 84 -1.25 7.94 13.01
CA LEU A 84 -2.44 7.62 12.22
C LEU A 84 -2.87 6.17 12.43
N THR A 85 -4.17 5.93 12.36
CA THR A 85 -4.71 4.58 12.18
C THR A 85 -4.61 4.18 10.72
N VAL A 86 -3.82 3.15 10.41
CA VAL A 86 -3.61 2.71 9.02
C VAL A 86 -4.50 1.53 8.69
N ILE A 87 -5.23 1.65 7.59
CA ILE A 87 -6.08 0.61 7.02
C ILE A 87 -5.27 -0.09 5.92
N LEU A 88 -5.05 -1.40 6.08
CA LEU A 88 -4.30 -2.26 5.18
C LEU A 88 -5.22 -3.29 4.51
N PRO A 89 -5.90 -2.92 3.41
CA PRO A 89 -6.64 -3.89 2.64
C PRO A 89 -5.67 -4.76 1.81
N SER A 90 -6.10 -5.97 1.50
CA SER A 90 -5.43 -6.84 0.54
C SER A 90 -6.42 -7.48 -0.41
N ARG A 91 -5.88 -8.15 -1.43
CA ARG A 91 -6.66 -8.99 -2.34
C ARG A 91 -7.11 -10.26 -1.61
N PRO A 92 -8.18 -10.95 -2.07
CA PRO A 92 -8.72 -12.12 -1.38
C PRO A 92 -7.69 -13.23 -1.13
N ASP A 93 -6.77 -13.43 -2.07
CA ASP A 93 -5.68 -14.42 -2.02
C ASP A 93 -4.54 -14.03 -1.07
N LEU A 94 -4.47 -12.77 -0.62
CA LEU A 94 -3.36 -12.19 0.14
C LEU A 94 -3.78 -11.68 1.53
N SER A 95 -4.83 -12.24 2.12
CA SER A 95 -5.28 -11.86 3.49
C SER A 95 -4.21 -12.10 4.56
N HIS A 96 -3.47 -13.21 4.43
CA HIS A 96 -2.37 -13.59 5.33
C HIS A 96 -1.21 -12.58 5.30
N GLU A 97 -0.93 -11.98 4.15
CA GLU A 97 0.11 -10.96 4.02
C GLU A 97 -0.28 -9.67 4.76
N ALA A 98 -1.55 -9.26 4.70
CA ALA A 98 -2.03 -8.09 5.42
C ALA A 98 -1.95 -8.27 6.94
N ALA A 99 -2.36 -9.42 7.44
CA ALA A 99 -2.24 -9.76 8.86
C ALA A 99 -0.77 -9.72 9.33
N SER A 100 0.13 -10.24 8.50
CA SER A 100 1.55 -10.27 8.83
C SER A 100 2.23 -8.92 8.74
N ALA A 101 1.86 -8.10 7.74
CA ALA A 101 2.31 -6.70 7.65
C ALA A 101 1.84 -5.89 8.87
N ALA A 102 0.58 -6.08 9.30
CA ALA A 102 0.07 -5.45 10.51
C ALA A 102 0.89 -5.86 11.75
N ALA A 103 1.16 -7.16 11.93
CA ALA A 103 1.99 -7.65 13.04
C ALA A 103 3.41 -7.08 13.01
N ALA A 104 4.04 -7.02 11.84
CA ALA A 104 5.38 -6.44 11.68
C ALA A 104 5.42 -4.94 11.98
N ILE A 105 4.36 -4.19 11.63
CA ILE A 105 4.24 -2.76 11.99
C ILE A 105 4.09 -2.61 13.50
N SER A 106 3.18 -3.36 14.13
CA SER A 106 2.96 -3.32 15.57
C SER A 106 4.19 -3.70 16.38
N ALA A 107 5.00 -4.64 15.90
CA ALA A 107 6.27 -5.00 16.53
C ALA A 107 7.31 -3.87 16.44
N ALA A 108 7.30 -3.07 15.37
CA ALA A 108 8.32 -2.06 15.09
C ALA A 108 7.93 -0.63 15.52
N VAL A 109 6.67 -0.40 15.88
CA VAL A 109 6.11 0.91 16.20
C VAL A 109 5.22 0.77 17.44
N PRO A 110 5.66 1.28 18.60
CA PRO A 110 4.82 1.35 19.79
C PRO A 110 3.50 2.07 19.49
N ASP A 111 2.42 1.57 20.05
CA ASP A 111 1.06 2.14 19.91
C ASP A 111 0.53 2.23 18.47
N ALA A 112 1.12 1.49 17.52
CA ALA A 112 0.63 1.47 16.15
C ALA A 112 -0.81 0.95 16.06
N ALA A 113 -1.69 1.78 15.47
CA ALA A 113 -3.05 1.40 15.16
C ALA A 113 -3.13 0.93 13.70
N VAL A 114 -3.26 -0.38 13.49
CA VAL A 114 -3.42 -0.98 12.16
C VAL A 114 -4.75 -1.73 12.09
N VAL A 115 -5.50 -1.53 11.01
CA VAL A 115 -6.77 -2.19 10.73
C VAL A 115 -6.63 -2.99 9.44
N VAL A 116 -6.85 -4.30 9.51
CA VAL A 116 -6.98 -5.17 8.34
C VAL A 116 -8.49 -5.38 8.10
N PRO A 117 -9.07 -4.81 7.03
CA PRO A 117 -10.49 -4.98 6.73
C PRO A 117 -10.86 -6.43 6.41
N GLU A 118 -12.05 -6.87 6.82
CA GLU A 118 -12.59 -8.19 6.48
C GLU A 118 -12.95 -8.30 4.98
N VAL A 119 -13.35 -7.18 4.38
CA VAL A 119 -13.66 -7.11 2.95
C VAL A 119 -12.39 -6.84 2.15
N PRO A 120 -12.05 -7.70 1.18
CA PRO A 120 -10.86 -7.50 0.35
C PRO A 120 -11.03 -6.34 -0.63
N LEU A 121 -9.91 -5.75 -1.03
CA LEU A 121 -9.84 -4.74 -2.08
C LEU A 121 -8.95 -5.24 -3.22
N ASP A 122 -9.60 -5.60 -4.33
CA ASP A 122 -8.94 -5.85 -5.61
C ASP A 122 -9.17 -4.69 -6.56
N LEU A 123 -8.11 -3.93 -6.84
CA LEU A 123 -8.14 -2.80 -7.78
C LEU A 123 -8.31 -3.26 -9.24
N GLY A 124 -8.10 -4.55 -9.52
CA GLY A 124 -8.43 -5.18 -10.79
C GLY A 124 -9.93 -5.45 -10.97
N SER A 125 -10.76 -5.20 -9.96
CA SER A 125 -12.21 -5.41 -10.00
C SER A 125 -12.98 -4.20 -9.47
N PHE A 126 -13.71 -3.50 -10.34
CA PHE A 126 -14.56 -2.39 -9.92
C PHE A 126 -15.68 -2.84 -8.97
N ALA A 127 -16.15 -4.08 -9.10
CA ALA A 127 -17.09 -4.66 -8.14
C ALA A 127 -16.47 -4.77 -6.75
N SER A 128 -15.22 -5.24 -6.64
CA SER A 128 -14.48 -5.27 -5.36
C SER A 128 -14.28 -3.87 -4.78
N VAL A 129 -13.85 -2.89 -5.59
CA VAL A 129 -13.67 -1.50 -5.14
C VAL A 129 -14.97 -0.91 -4.59
N ARG A 130 -16.11 -1.13 -5.28
CA ARG A 130 -17.43 -0.68 -4.82
C ARG A 130 -17.85 -1.37 -3.52
N ALA A 131 -17.66 -2.68 -3.41
CA ALA A 131 -17.99 -3.45 -2.22
C ALA A 131 -17.18 -2.99 -1.01
N PHE A 132 -15.86 -2.79 -1.20
CA PHE A 132 -14.97 -2.26 -0.17
C PHE A 132 -15.42 -0.86 0.29
N GLY A 133 -15.69 0.04 -0.66
CA GLY A 133 -16.18 1.39 -0.34
C GLY A 133 -17.52 1.38 0.41
N ALA A 134 -18.44 0.47 0.05
CA ALA A 134 -19.71 0.31 0.75
C ALA A 134 -19.52 -0.21 2.18
N HIS A 135 -18.65 -1.21 2.38
CA HIS A 135 -18.31 -1.73 3.69
C HIS A 135 -17.70 -0.64 4.60
N MET A 136 -16.74 0.13 4.09
CA MET A 136 -16.12 1.23 4.83
C MET A 136 -17.11 2.33 5.25
N ARG A 137 -18.18 2.56 4.47
CA ARG A 137 -19.24 3.50 4.85
C ARG A 137 -20.21 2.89 5.87
N ALA A 138 -20.49 1.60 5.76
CA ALA A 138 -21.42 0.89 6.64
C ALA A 138 -20.83 0.57 8.02
N SER A 139 -19.50 0.50 8.15
CA SER A 139 -18.84 0.10 9.39
C SER A 139 -18.98 1.09 10.56
N GLY A 140 -19.56 2.28 10.32
CA GLY A 140 -19.68 3.34 11.34
C GLY A 140 -18.35 3.91 11.83
N SER A 141 -17.24 3.53 11.20
CA SER A 141 -15.91 3.97 11.57
C SER A 141 -15.66 5.42 11.11
N ALA A 142 -14.69 6.10 11.73
CA ALA A 142 -14.29 7.45 11.33
C ALA A 142 -13.89 7.53 9.83
N PRO A 143 -14.04 8.68 9.17
CA PRO A 143 -13.72 8.81 7.74
C PRO A 143 -12.24 8.50 7.44
N ILE A 144 -11.96 8.15 6.18
CA ILE A 144 -10.59 8.06 5.67
C ILE A 144 -10.12 9.48 5.37
N ASP A 145 -9.05 9.90 6.04
CA ASP A 145 -8.45 11.23 5.91
C ASP A 145 -7.40 11.31 4.81
N THR A 146 -6.67 10.21 4.63
CA THR A 146 -5.54 10.10 3.71
C THR A 146 -5.70 8.83 2.88
N LEU A 147 -5.53 8.95 1.56
CA LEU A 147 -5.51 7.82 0.66
C LEU A 147 -4.15 7.72 -0.02
N VAL A 148 -3.47 6.60 0.18
CA VAL A 148 -2.21 6.29 -0.48
C VAL A 148 -2.48 5.29 -1.61
N LEU A 149 -2.46 5.81 -2.83
CA LEU A 149 -2.56 5.05 -4.08
C LEU A 149 -1.18 4.51 -4.44
N ASN A 150 -0.77 3.45 -3.75
CA ASN A 150 0.55 2.85 -3.91
C ASN A 150 0.51 1.50 -4.66
N ALA A 151 -0.62 0.77 -4.64
CA ALA A 151 -0.70 -0.54 -5.26
C ALA A 151 -0.28 -0.51 -6.74
N GLY A 152 0.76 -1.27 -7.06
CA GLY A 152 1.40 -1.33 -8.36
C GLY A 152 1.59 -2.77 -8.85
N ARG A 153 1.51 -3.00 -10.17
CA ARG A 153 1.76 -4.28 -10.83
C ARG A 153 2.53 -3.97 -12.11
N GLY A 154 3.75 -4.49 -12.23
CA GLY A 154 4.47 -4.50 -13.51
C GLY A 154 3.88 -5.54 -14.47
N GLY A 155 3.99 -5.33 -15.79
CA GLY A 155 3.43 -6.21 -16.83
C GLY A 155 4.14 -7.57 -16.89
N SER A 156 3.46 -8.69 -17.18
CA SER A 156 3.99 -10.08 -17.06
C SER A 156 5.13 -10.43 -18.03
N SER A 157 5.97 -11.40 -17.63
CA SER A 157 7.02 -11.98 -18.50
C SER A 157 6.45 -12.72 -19.71
N SER A 158 5.14 -13.01 -19.72
CA SER A 158 4.44 -13.62 -20.84
C SER A 158 4.13 -12.67 -22.01
N GLY A 159 4.52 -11.38 -21.94
CA GLY A 159 4.46 -10.43 -23.05
C GLY A 159 3.05 -10.02 -23.51
N ALA A 160 2.00 -10.64 -22.97
CA ALA A 160 0.61 -10.29 -23.22
C ALA A 160 0.09 -9.35 -22.13
N ASN A 161 -0.53 -8.24 -22.55
CA ASN A 161 -1.29 -7.37 -21.67
C ASN A 161 -2.39 -8.18 -20.97
N ALA A 162 -2.36 -8.23 -19.64
CA ALA A 162 -3.41 -8.89 -18.88
C ALA A 162 -4.62 -7.97 -18.81
N ALA A 163 -5.80 -8.50 -19.12
CA ALA A 163 -7.06 -7.82 -18.89
C ALA A 163 -7.55 -8.10 -17.46
N SER A 164 -8.11 -7.09 -16.83
CA SER A 164 -8.84 -7.20 -15.58
C SER A 164 -10.17 -7.91 -15.80
N VAL A 165 -10.87 -8.25 -14.71
CA VAL A 165 -12.21 -8.85 -14.82
C VAL A 165 -13.24 -7.92 -15.47
N ASP A 166 -12.95 -6.61 -15.50
CA ASP A 166 -13.76 -5.58 -16.13
C ASP A 166 -13.26 -5.22 -17.55
N GLY A 167 -12.29 -5.96 -18.09
CA GLY A 167 -11.78 -5.78 -19.46
C GLY A 167 -10.79 -4.63 -19.65
N ALA A 168 -10.35 -3.97 -18.58
CA ALA A 168 -9.31 -2.95 -18.64
C ALA A 168 -7.90 -3.56 -18.50
N GLU A 169 -6.89 -2.92 -19.07
CA GLU A 169 -5.51 -3.38 -18.94
C GLU A 169 -5.06 -3.24 -17.46
N VAL A 170 -4.47 -4.31 -16.91
CA VAL A 170 -4.19 -4.43 -15.47
C VAL A 170 -3.17 -3.40 -14.96
N CYS A 171 -2.18 -3.01 -15.77
CA CYS A 171 -1.24 -1.95 -15.41
C CYS A 171 -1.88 -0.55 -15.49
N ALA A 172 -2.86 -0.33 -16.38
CA ALA A 172 -3.56 0.94 -16.55
C ALA A 172 -4.57 1.26 -15.43
N LEU A 173 -5.11 0.24 -14.74
CA LEU A 173 -6.09 0.44 -13.64
C LEU A 173 -5.52 1.11 -12.38
N GLN A 174 -4.20 1.31 -12.32
CA GLN A 174 -3.51 1.81 -11.14
C GLN A 174 -3.51 3.33 -11.05
N THR A 175 -4.02 4.01 -12.09
CA THR A 175 -4.04 5.48 -12.23
C THR A 175 -5.42 6.11 -12.01
N ALA A 176 -6.31 5.46 -11.23
CA ALA A 176 -7.58 6.08 -10.85
C ALA A 176 -7.34 7.27 -9.91
N SER A 177 -7.19 8.46 -10.49
CA SER A 177 -7.19 9.73 -9.77
C SER A 177 -8.53 9.89 -9.05
N LEU A 178 -8.51 9.80 -7.73
CA LEU A 178 -9.63 10.22 -6.92
C LEU A 178 -9.47 11.71 -6.67
N GLU A 179 -10.24 12.54 -7.38
CA GLU A 179 -10.23 13.97 -7.10
C GLU A 179 -10.68 14.21 -5.65
N PRO A 180 -9.82 14.80 -4.79
CA PRO A 180 -10.23 15.17 -3.45
C PRO A 180 -11.08 16.43 -3.56
N THR A 181 -12.36 16.28 -3.86
CA THR A 181 -13.31 17.39 -3.75
C THR A 181 -13.63 17.61 -2.27
N ARG A 182 -12.98 18.60 -1.66
CA ARG A 182 -13.32 19.06 -0.31
C ARG A 182 -14.67 19.77 -0.35
N SER A 183 -15.67 19.22 0.34
CA SER A 183 -16.92 19.91 0.68
C SER A 183 -17.12 19.91 2.20
N PRO A 184 -17.70 20.97 2.81
CA PRO A 184 -17.80 21.12 4.26
C PRO A 184 -18.72 20.12 4.98
N SER A 185 -19.44 19.25 4.27
CA SER A 185 -20.62 18.55 4.83
C SER A 185 -20.56 17.02 4.85
N GLY A 186 -19.39 16.41 4.85
CA GLY A 186 -19.28 14.94 4.94
C GLY A 186 -19.59 14.22 3.62
N VAL A 187 -18.90 13.09 3.47
CA VAL A 187 -18.70 12.21 2.30
C VAL A 187 -19.78 12.26 1.20
N ARG A 188 -19.35 12.46 -0.05
CA ARG A 188 -20.11 12.06 -1.26
C ARG A 188 -19.28 11.17 -2.18
N ASP A 189 -20.02 10.36 -2.92
CA ASP A 189 -19.63 9.27 -3.83
C ASP A 189 -18.22 9.25 -4.43
N LEU A 190 -17.58 8.07 -4.29
CA LEU A 190 -16.54 7.59 -5.18
C LEU A 190 -17.12 7.42 -6.60
N ARG A 191 -16.91 8.39 -7.48
CA ARG A 191 -17.19 8.24 -8.92
C ARG A 191 -15.88 7.99 -9.65
N LEU A 192 -15.79 6.83 -10.32
CA LEU A 192 -14.76 6.58 -11.31
C LEU A 192 -15.05 7.48 -12.52
N GLY A 193 -14.07 8.29 -12.92
CA GLY A 193 -14.12 9.04 -14.18
C GLY A 193 -14.31 8.09 -15.36
N ARG A 194 -15.11 8.50 -16.34
CA ARG A 194 -15.29 7.78 -17.60
C ARG A 194 -14.00 7.75 -18.40
#